data_AF-A0A957P589-F1
#
_entry.id   AF-A0A957P589-F1
#
_cell.length_a   1.000
_cell.length_b   1.000
_cell.length_c   1.000
_cell.angle_alpha   90.00
_cell.angle_beta   90.00
_cell.angle_gamma   90.00
#
_symmetry.space_group_name_H-M   'P 1'
#
loop_
_entity.id
_entity.type
_entity.pdbx_description
1 polymer ?
#
loop_
_entity_poly.entity_id
_entity_poly.type
_entity_poly.pdbx_seq_one_letter_code
_entity_poly.pdbx_strand_id
1 'polypeptide(L)'
;MNPISLAIVIILTLAAGFADAQGFLHSTQIWTKAGFGWSAAVRSALGFSLSIPCYWIAVRYLQDAGIITPEVQTIFWFAVTISGVAIASGNFFNWNMLDKGVGLFILMGAVWLMIRTGA
;
A
#
# COMPACT_ATOMS: atom_id res chain seq x y z
N MET A 1 19.75 11.17 -3.43
CA MET A 1 18.45 11.77 -3.80
C MET A 1 18.36 13.18 -3.23
N ASN A 2 17.88 14.17 -3.99
CA ASN A 2 17.69 15.53 -3.46
C ASN A 2 16.41 15.62 -2.58
N PRO A 3 16.25 16.64 -1.73
CA PRO A 3 15.12 16.73 -0.80
C PRO A 3 13.74 16.81 -1.49
N ILE A 4 13.68 17.43 -2.67
CA ILE A 4 12.43 17.59 -3.43
C ILE A 4 11.97 16.23 -3.98
N SER A 5 12.87 15.47 -4.60
CA SER A 5 12.60 14.11 -5.08
C SER A 5 12.19 13.19 -3.94
N LEU A 6 12.82 13.30 -2.77
CA LEU A 6 12.41 12.55 -1.59
C LEU A 6 10.97 12.88 -1.17
N ALA A 7 10.62 14.17 -1.10
CA ALA A 7 9.27 14.59 -0.76
C ALA A 7 8.23 14.07 -1.78
N ILE A 8 8.56 14.13 -3.08
CA ILE A 8 7.72 13.58 -4.15
C ILE A 8 7.51 12.08 -3.97
N VAL A 9 8.58 11.31 -3.74
CA VAL A 9 8.49 9.85 -3.50
C VAL A 9 7.59 9.56 -2.31
N ILE A 10 7.75 10.27 -1.20
CA ILE A 10 6.92 10.07 0.00
C ILE A 10 5.45 10.37 -0.31
N ILE A 11 5.15 11.53 -0.88
CA ILE A 11 3.77 11.95 -1.18
C ILE A 11 3.11 10.98 -2.16
N LEU A 12 3.80 10.60 -3.23
CA LEU A 12 3.27 9.69 -4.24
C LEU A 12 3.10 8.28 -3.71
N THR A 13 4.02 7.78 -2.88
CA THR A 13 3.89 6.45 -2.25
C THR A 13 2.73 6.43 -1.26
N LEU A 14 2.56 7.50 -0.47
CA LEU A 14 1.42 7.67 0.43
C LEU A 14 0.09 7.70 -0.35
N ALA A 15 0.04 8.49 -1.42
CA ALA A 15 -1.13 8.59 -2.28
C ALA A 15 -1.47 7.26 -2.97
N ALA A 16 -0.46 6.59 -3.54
CA ALA A 16 -0.62 5.29 -4.19
C ALA A 16 -1.14 4.23 -3.22
N GLY A 17 -0.45 4.05 -2.09
CA GLY A 17 -0.85 3.03 -1.12
C GLY A 17 -2.22 3.32 -0.50
N PHE A 18 -2.56 4.59 -0.25
CA PHE A 18 -3.90 4.95 0.22
C PHE A 18 -4.99 4.70 -0.83
N ALA A 19 -4.72 5.01 -2.11
CA ALA A 19 -5.65 4.74 -3.20
C ALA A 19 -5.91 3.23 -3.37
N ASP A 20 -4.87 2.40 -3.27
CA ASP A 20 -5.04 0.95 -3.26
C ASP A 20 -5.78 0.44 -2.04
N ALA A 21 -5.52 1.01 -0.86
CA ALA A 21 -6.29 0.67 0.35
C ALA A 21 -7.80 0.89 0.15
N GLN A 22 -8.19 2.00 -0.48
CA GLN A 22 -9.58 2.24 -0.88
C GLN A 22 -10.06 1.22 -1.91
N GLY A 23 -9.21 0.88 -2.89
CA GLY A 23 -9.45 -0.18 -3.86
C GLY A 23 -9.81 -1.51 -3.21
N PHE A 24 -9.01 -1.94 -2.23
CA PHE A 24 -9.20 -3.17 -1.46
C PHE A 24 -10.44 -3.13 -0.58
N LEU A 25 -10.73 -2.01 0.09
CA LEU A 25 -11.92 -1.92 0.93
C LEU A 25 -13.21 -2.10 0.11
N HIS A 26 -13.30 -1.42 -1.03
CA HIS A 26 -14.48 -1.52 -1.89
C HIS A 26 -14.57 -2.88 -2.60
N SER A 27 -13.44 -3.56 -2.86
CA SER A 27 -13.46 -4.86 -3.53
C SER A 27 -14.20 -5.95 -2.73
N THR A 28 -14.20 -5.84 -1.40
CA THR A 28 -14.94 -6.75 -0.50
C THR A 28 -16.46 -6.71 -0.70
N GLN A 29 -16.98 -5.69 -1.39
CA GLN A 29 -18.41 -5.46 -1.61
C GLN A 29 -18.83 -5.77 -3.06
N ILE A 30 -17.90 -6.18 -3.94
CA ILE A 30 -18.19 -6.44 -5.36
C ILE A 30 -19.08 -7.68 -5.51
N TRP A 31 -18.77 -8.75 -4.79
CA TRP A 31 -19.54 -9.98 -4.83
C TRP A 31 -20.32 -10.15 -3.53
N THR A 32 -21.64 -10.05 -3.63
CA THR A 32 -22.54 -10.22 -2.49
C THR A 32 -23.52 -11.37 -2.76
N LYS A 33 -24.29 -11.76 -1.74
CA LYS A 33 -25.39 -12.73 -1.92
C LYS A 33 -26.43 -12.28 -2.96
N ALA A 34 -26.56 -10.98 -3.19
CA ALA A 34 -27.48 -10.39 -4.17
C ALA A 34 -26.89 -10.30 -5.60
N GLY A 35 -25.64 -10.75 -5.81
CA GLY A 35 -24.94 -10.68 -7.09
C GLY A 35 -23.86 -9.61 -7.13
N PHE A 36 -23.59 -9.10 -8.34
CA PHE A 36 -22.47 -8.19 -8.63
C PHE A 36 -22.81 -6.72 -8.32
N GLY A 37 -22.08 -6.14 -7.36
CA GLY A 37 -22.19 -4.75 -6.94
C GLY A 37 -21.38 -3.79 -7.81
N TRP A 38 -21.97 -3.31 -8.91
CA TRP A 38 -21.30 -2.40 -9.85
C TRP A 38 -20.72 -1.13 -9.22
N SER A 39 -21.43 -0.53 -8.24
CA SER A 39 -20.95 0.68 -7.56
C SER A 39 -19.64 0.41 -6.81
N ALA A 40 -19.55 -0.72 -6.11
CA ALA A 40 -18.33 -1.14 -5.42
C ALA A 40 -17.21 -1.46 -6.41
N ALA A 41 -17.53 -2.11 -7.53
CA ALA A 41 -16.56 -2.44 -8.57
C ALA A 41 -15.93 -1.18 -9.19
N VAL A 42 -16.73 -0.17 -9.52
CA VAL A 42 -16.23 1.10 -10.07
C VAL A 42 -15.35 1.84 -9.05
N ARG A 43 -15.78 1.93 -7.78
CA ARG A 43 -14.97 2.58 -6.74
C ARG A 43 -13.65 1.85 -6.50
N SER A 44 -13.69 0.52 -6.49
CA SER A 44 -12.51 -0.33 -6.36
C SER A 44 -11.55 -0.09 -7.53
N ALA A 45 -12.07 -0.13 -8.76
CA ALA A 45 -11.30 0.11 -9.98
C ALA A 45 -10.68 1.51 -10.01
N LEU A 46 -11.41 2.55 -9.59
CA LEU A 46 -10.87 3.92 -9.49
C LEU A 46 -9.71 4.01 -8.49
N GLY A 47 -9.82 3.36 -7.33
CA GLY A 47 -8.74 3.31 -6.34
C GLY A 47 -7.46 2.72 -6.92
N PHE A 48 -7.57 1.53 -7.53
CA PHE A 48 -6.43 0.89 -8.19
C PHE A 48 -5.89 1.72 -9.37
N SER A 49 -6.78 2.30 -10.18
CA SER A 49 -6.39 3.09 -11.36
C SER A 49 -5.65 4.37 -10.99
N LEU A 50 -5.97 4.98 -9.85
CA LEU A 50 -5.27 6.16 -9.34
C LEU A 50 -3.91 5.79 -8.75
N SER A 51 -3.81 4.62 -8.10
CA SER A 51 -2.55 4.18 -7.49
C SER A 51 -1.45 3.93 -8.52
N ILE A 52 -1.77 3.25 -9.63
CA ILE A 52 -0.82 2.87 -10.68
C ILE A 52 0.08 4.05 -11.13
N PRO A 53 -0.46 5.19 -11.60
CA PRO A 53 0.38 6.30 -12.04
C PRO A 53 1.18 6.92 -10.89
N CYS A 54 0.62 7.02 -9.68
CA CYS A 54 1.36 7.51 -8.52
C CYS A 54 2.57 6.63 -8.20
N TYR A 55 2.38 5.31 -8.19
CA TYR A 55 3.44 4.34 -7.95
C TYR A 55 4.50 4.39 -9.06
N TRP A 56 4.12 4.43 -10.33
CA TRP A 56 5.07 4.52 -11.44
C TRP A 56 5.95 5.76 -11.37
N ILE A 57 5.36 6.92 -11.06
CA ILE A 57 6.14 8.15 -10.89
C ILE A 57 7.05 8.05 -9.67
N ALA A 58 6.59 7.50 -8.53
CA ALA A 58 7.43 7.28 -7.36
C ALA A 58 8.64 6.37 -7.67
N VAL A 59 8.40 5.26 -8.39
CA VAL A 59 9.43 4.31 -8.84
C VAL A 59 10.47 5.00 -9.72
N ARG A 60 10.06 5.89 -10.63
CA ARG A 60 10.99 6.65 -11.48
C ARG A 60 12.04 7.41 -10.65
N TYR A 61 11.61 8.07 -9.57
CA TYR A 61 12.52 8.81 -8.67
C TYR A 61 13.36 7.88 -7.77
N LEU A 62 12.81 6.74 -7.35
CA LEU A 62 13.57 5.71 -6.63
C LEU A 62 14.70 5.15 -7.50
N GLN A 63 14.43 4.88 -8.78
CA GLN A 63 15.44 4.44 -9.75
C GLN A 63 16.51 5.50 -9.99
N ASP A 64 16.15 6.79 -10.09
CA ASP A 64 17.13 7.89 -10.15
C ASP A 64 18.03 7.96 -8.90
N ALA A 65 17.56 7.43 -7.77
CA ALA A 65 18.33 7.32 -6.54
C ALA A 65 19.15 6.02 -6.42
N GLY A 66 19.15 5.18 -7.45
CA GLY A 66 19.84 3.88 -7.46
C GLY A 66 19.05 2.73 -6.82
N ILE A 67 17.82 2.98 -6.36
CA ILE A 67 16.94 1.96 -5.78
C ILE A 67 16.18 1.30 -6.92
N ILE A 68 16.78 0.26 -7.50
CA ILE A 68 16.24 -0.47 -8.66
C ILE A 68 15.58 -1.79 -8.30
N THR A 69 15.79 -2.28 -7.07
CA THR A 69 15.26 -3.58 -6.62
C THR A 69 13.75 -3.48 -6.40
N PRO A 70 12.95 -4.32 -7.07
CA PRO A 70 11.49 -4.26 -6.96
C PRO A 70 11.00 -4.55 -5.54
N GLU A 71 11.73 -5.34 -4.75
CA GLU A 71 11.41 -5.65 -3.36
C GLU A 71 11.40 -4.38 -2.49
N VAL A 72 12.44 -3.55 -2.63
CA VAL A 72 12.56 -2.29 -1.88
C VAL A 72 11.53 -1.27 -2.35
N GLN A 73 11.22 -1.22 -3.64
CA GLN A 73 10.19 -0.30 -4.15
C GLN A 73 8.78 -0.68 -3.68
N THR A 74 8.46 -1.97 -3.72
CA THR A 74 7.11 -2.46 -3.40
C THR A 74 6.81 -2.44 -1.90
N ILE A 75 7.79 -2.60 -1.02
CA ILE A 75 7.52 -2.61 0.44
C ILE A 75 7.01 -1.28 0.99
N PHE A 76 7.53 -0.15 0.49
CA PHE A 76 7.10 1.16 0.97
C PHE A 76 5.64 1.37 0.61
N TRP A 77 5.29 1.02 -0.63
CA TRP A 77 3.92 0.98 -1.09
C TRP A 77 3.06 0.01 -0.27
N PHE A 78 3.47 -1.24 -0.09
CA PHE A 78 2.72 -2.25 0.69
C PHE A 78 2.49 -1.81 2.14
N ALA A 79 3.49 -1.24 2.80
CA ALA A 79 3.39 -0.76 4.17
C ALA A 79 2.31 0.33 4.28
N VAL A 80 2.29 1.28 3.34
CA VAL A 80 1.26 2.30 3.25
C VAL A 80 -0.11 1.68 2.97
N THR A 81 -0.21 0.76 2.00
CA THR A 81 -1.46 0.10 1.62
C THR A 81 -2.08 -0.66 2.79
N ILE A 82 -1.31 -1.51 3.47
CA ILE A 82 -1.80 -2.29 4.62
C ILE A 82 -2.20 -1.37 5.77
N SER A 83 -1.38 -0.36 6.07
CA SER A 83 -1.71 0.64 7.10
C SER A 83 -2.97 1.42 6.73
N GLY A 84 -3.12 1.78 5.45
CA GLY A 84 -4.30 2.45 4.91
C GLY A 84 -5.55 1.61 5.07
N VAL A 85 -5.50 0.31 4.75
CA VAL A 85 -6.63 -0.61 4.95
C VAL A 85 -6.97 -0.74 6.43
N ALA A 86 -5.96 -0.91 7.28
CA ALA A 86 -6.14 -1.03 8.72
C ALA A 86 -6.82 0.20 9.32
N ILE A 87 -6.37 1.40 8.96
CA ILE A 87 -6.94 2.68 9.42
C ILE A 87 -8.34 2.89 8.84
N ALA A 88 -8.51 2.77 7.52
CA ALA A 88 -9.77 3.07 6.85
C ALA A 88 -10.87 2.03 7.11
N SER A 89 -10.52 0.80 7.46
CA SER A 89 -11.49 -0.19 7.96
C SER A 89 -12.07 0.18 9.33
N GLY A 90 -11.42 1.09 10.08
CA GLY A 90 -11.77 1.45 11.46
C GLY A 90 -11.57 0.33 12.48
N ASN A 91 -11.25 -0.89 12.02
CA ASN A 91 -11.24 -2.08 12.87
C ASN A 91 -9.91 -2.28 13.58
N PHE A 92 -8.82 -1.69 13.08
CA PHE A 92 -7.49 -1.82 13.65
C PHE A 92 -7.39 -1.31 15.10
N PHE A 93 -8.11 -0.24 15.43
CA PHE A 93 -8.11 0.28 16.79
C PHE A 93 -8.76 -0.69 17.79
N ASN A 94 -9.70 -1.52 17.30
CA ASN A 94 -10.41 -2.54 18.09
C ASN A 94 -9.65 -3.87 18.20
N TRP A 95 -8.51 -4.02 17.52
CA TRP A 95 -7.72 -5.24 17.61
C TRP A 95 -7.18 -5.46 19.03
N ASN A 96 -7.20 -6.72 19.45
CA ASN A 96 -6.51 -7.18 20.65
C ASN A 96 -5.01 -6.85 20.54
N MET A 97 -4.37 -6.55 21.68
CA MET A 97 -2.95 -6.27 21.76
C MET A 97 -2.07 -7.38 21.14
N LEU A 98 -2.49 -8.65 21.22
CA LEU A 98 -1.83 -9.77 20.55
C LEU A 98 -1.88 -9.64 19.02
N ASP A 99 -3.04 -9.29 18.44
CA ASP A 99 -3.19 -9.14 16.99
C ASP A 99 -2.35 -7.98 16.46
N LYS A 100 -2.28 -6.88 17.23
CA LYS A 100 -1.37 -5.76 16.96
C LYS A 100 0.09 -6.21 16.98
N GLY A 101 0.46 -7.04 17.96
CA GLY A 101 1.81 -7.62 18.07
C GLY A 101 2.17 -8.52 16.89
N VAL A 102 1.26 -9.40 16.46
CA VAL A 102 1.44 -10.25 15.27
C VAL A 102 1.61 -9.40 14.01
N GLY A 103 0.79 -8.38 13.82
CA GLY A 103 0.92 -7.45 12.70
C GLY A 103 2.29 -6.76 12.65
N LEU A 104 2.77 -6.29 13.80
CA LEU A 104 4.10 -5.67 13.92
C LEU A 104 5.22 -6.67 13.60
N PHE A 105 5.09 -7.92 14.06
CA PHE A 105 6.06 -8.97 13.82
C PHE A 105 6.15 -9.35 12.32
N ILE A 106 5.02 -9.44 11.64
CA ILE A 106 4.97 -9.69 10.18
C ILE A 106 5.66 -8.54 9.43
N LEU A 107 5.39 -7.29 9.80
CA LEU A 107 6.05 -6.12 9.21
C LEU A 107 7.57 -6.17 9.42
N MET A 108 8.02 -6.48 10.63
CA MET A 108 9.44 -6.67 10.92
C MET A 108 10.07 -7.81 10.11
N GLY A 109 9.36 -8.94 9.97
CA GLY A 109 9.82 -10.09 9.18
C GLY A 109 9.97 -9.77 7.70
N ALA A 110 9.03 -8.99 7.15
CA ALA A 110 9.12 -8.49 5.77
C ALA A 110 10.32 -7.54 5.60
N VAL A 111 10.52 -6.59 6.53
CA VAL A 111 11.68 -5.69 6.53
C VAL A 111 13.00 -6.46 6.62
N TRP A 112 13.07 -7.46 7.50
CA TRP A 112 14.25 -8.31 7.67
C TRP A 112 14.58 -9.10 6.41
N LEU A 113 13.58 -9.75 5.80
CA LEU A 113 13.78 -10.50 4.54
C LEU A 113 14.39 -9.62 3.47
N MET A 114 13.91 -8.38 3.32
CA MET A 114 14.46 -7.46 2.33
C MET A 114 15.89 -7.01 2.60
N ILE A 115 16.26 -6.75 3.85
CA ILE A 115 17.66 -6.42 4.18
C ILE A 115 18.56 -7.59 3.76
N ARG A 116 18.07 -8.82 3.90
CA ARG A 116 18.82 -10.03 3.57
C ARG A 116 18.86 -10.33 2.07
N THR A 117 17.79 -10.07 1.32
CA THR A 117 17.67 -10.45 -0.10
C THR A 117 17.92 -9.30 -1.08
N GLY A 118 17.85 -8.05 -0.61
CA GLY A 118 18.08 -6.85 -1.42
C GLY A 118 19.52 -6.33 -1.42
N ALA A 119 20.46 -7.05 -0.79
CA ALA A 119 21.90 -6.80 -0.81
C ALA A 119 22.61 -7.71 -1.82
#